data_AF-A0A015L7T8-F1
#
_entry.id   AF-A0A015L7T8-F1
#
_cell.length_a   1.000
_cell.length_b   1.000
_cell.length_c   1.000
_cell.angle_alpha   90.00
_cell.angle_beta   90.00
_cell.angle_gamma   90.00
#
_symmetry.space_group_name_H-M   'P 1'
#
loop_
_entity.id
_entity.type
_entity.pdbx_description
1 polymer ?
#
loop_
_entity_poly.entity_id
_entity_poly.type
_entity_poly.pdbx_seq_one_letter_code
_entity_poly.pdbx_strand_id
1 'polypeptide(L)'
;MSGIHSCTTLDDIIEFCNPPEQEEQLYFIVDQMNALDSYNDTGIDDLLKKKIKSSLNEMSINHYYIKSSSANNTSALHLSIKQANKKKIELYGGFDENEMTQWWKKHVDLPLMNQQQREETEYITG
;
A
#
# COMPACT_ATOMS: atom_id res chain seq x y z
N MET A 1 -12.56 15.82 20.49
CA MET A 1 -11.72 15.75 19.28
C MET A 1 -12.46 16.36 18.12
N SER A 2 -11.85 17.29 17.41
CA SER A 2 -12.29 17.66 16.07
C SER A 2 -12.00 16.48 15.14
N GLY A 3 -12.88 16.23 14.16
CA GLY A 3 -12.67 15.12 13.22
C GLY A 3 -11.53 15.43 12.26
N ILE A 4 -11.02 14.42 11.54
CA ILE A 4 -9.91 14.57 10.56
C ILE A 4 -10.13 15.70 9.53
N HIS A 5 -11.38 16.07 9.26
CA HIS A 5 -11.75 17.18 8.37
C HIS A 5 -11.30 18.56 8.87
N SER A 6 -10.93 18.70 10.15
CA SER A 6 -10.39 19.94 10.69
C SER A 6 -8.88 20.08 10.52
N CYS A 7 -8.19 19.00 10.14
CA CYS A 7 -6.75 19.02 9.97
C CYS A 7 -6.39 19.82 8.71
N THR A 8 -5.57 20.85 8.88
CA THR A 8 -5.11 21.74 7.80
C THR A 8 -3.62 21.61 7.54
N THR A 9 -2.88 21.14 8.54
CA THR A 9 -1.44 20.90 8.47
C THR A 9 -1.12 19.41 8.69
N LEU A 10 0.11 19.02 8.35
CA LEU A 10 0.61 17.67 8.64
C LEU A 10 0.69 17.41 10.15
N ASP A 11 1.02 18.44 10.92
CA ASP A 11 1.12 18.36 12.38
C ASP A 11 -0.27 18.13 13.00
N ASP A 12 -1.31 18.76 12.44
CA ASP A 12 -2.71 18.52 12.86
C ASP A 12 -3.12 17.06 12.64
N ILE A 13 -2.65 16.42 11.55
CA ILE A 13 -2.93 15.00 11.27
C ILE A 13 -2.16 14.12 12.24
N ILE A 14 -0.89 14.45 12.53
CA ILE A 14 -0.08 13.73 13.51
C ILE A 14 -0.72 13.78 14.90
N GLU A 15 -1.16 14.96 15.33
CA GLU A 15 -1.86 15.14 16.61
C GLU A 15 -3.21 14.42 16.62
N PHE A 16 -3.96 14.43 15.51
CA PHE A 16 -5.20 13.68 15.39
C PHE A 16 -5.00 12.17 15.52
N CYS A 17 -3.90 11.63 14.99
CA CYS A 17 -3.59 10.20 15.07
C CYS A 17 -3.02 9.79 16.43
N ASN A 18 -2.19 10.62 17.06
CA ASN A 18 -1.55 10.32 18.35
C ASN A 18 -1.84 11.37 19.45
N PRO A 19 -3.10 11.66 19.79
CA PRO A 19 -3.41 12.54 20.90
C PRO A 19 -3.01 11.86 22.23
N PRO A 20 -2.61 12.64 23.25
CA PRO A 20 -2.11 12.12 24.53
C PRO A 20 -3.08 11.16 25.26
N GLU A 21 -4.38 11.32 25.00
CA GLU A 21 -5.46 10.57 25.65
C GLU A 21 -5.97 9.40 24.78
N GLN A 22 -5.30 9.06 23.67
CA GLN A 22 -5.80 8.03 22.77
C GLN A 22 -5.65 6.62 23.35
N GLU A 23 -6.79 5.99 23.65
CA GLU A 23 -6.86 4.57 24.01
C GLU A 23 -7.12 3.67 22.78
N GLU A 24 -7.70 4.22 21.71
CA GLU A 24 -8.08 3.47 20.51
C GLU A 24 -6.93 3.31 19.51
N GLN A 25 -6.74 2.09 18.99
CA GLN A 25 -5.75 1.82 17.97
C GLN A 25 -6.32 2.02 16.56
N LEU A 26 -5.62 2.80 15.74
CA LEU A 26 -5.95 3.00 14.34
C LEU A 26 -5.33 1.93 13.45
N TYR A 27 -5.91 1.76 12.26
CA TYR A 27 -5.34 0.96 11.18
C TYR A 27 -4.86 1.87 10.04
N PHE A 28 -3.55 1.91 9.83
CA PHE A 28 -2.94 2.56 8.69
C PHE A 28 -2.80 1.55 7.57
N ILE A 29 -3.46 1.82 6.44
CA ILE A 29 -3.35 1.02 5.22
C ILE A 29 -2.73 1.91 4.16
N VAL A 30 -1.49 1.63 3.77
CA VAL A 30 -0.77 2.41 2.78
C VAL A 30 -0.34 1.51 1.62
N ASP A 31 -0.94 1.75 0.47
CA ASP A 31 -0.57 1.09 -0.77
C ASP A 31 0.61 1.79 -1.46
N GLN A 32 1.32 1.06 -2.31
CA GLN A 32 2.45 1.55 -3.11
C GLN A 32 3.54 2.28 -2.28
N MET A 33 3.88 1.74 -1.10
CA MET A 33 4.90 2.32 -0.21
C MET A 33 6.25 2.54 -0.91
N ASN A 34 6.51 1.75 -1.97
CA ASN A 34 7.66 1.87 -2.86
C ASN A 34 7.77 3.23 -3.57
N ALA A 35 6.67 3.94 -3.80
CA ALA A 35 6.69 5.28 -4.39
C ALA A 35 7.52 6.28 -3.56
N LEU A 36 7.71 6.01 -2.26
CA LEU A 36 8.51 6.82 -1.34
C LEU A 36 10.00 6.41 -1.29
N ASP A 37 10.43 5.43 -2.09
CA ASP A 37 11.84 5.06 -2.20
C ASP A 37 12.58 6.01 -3.16
N SER A 38 13.83 6.33 -2.85
CA SER A 38 14.61 7.38 -3.56
C SER A 38 14.98 7.02 -4.99
N TYR A 39 14.97 5.73 -5.35
CA TYR A 39 15.29 5.27 -6.70
C TYR A 39 14.06 5.14 -7.60
N ASN A 40 12.84 5.29 -7.07
CA ASN A 40 11.63 5.29 -7.90
C ASN A 40 11.35 6.70 -8.39
N ASP A 41 11.40 6.92 -9.71
CA ASP A 41 11.04 8.22 -10.29
C ASP A 41 9.52 8.37 -10.31
N THR A 42 9.02 9.18 -9.37
CA THR A 42 7.60 9.55 -9.27
C THR A 42 7.39 11.03 -9.62
N GLY A 43 8.41 11.73 -10.10
CA GLY A 43 8.39 13.19 -10.27
C GLY A 43 8.32 13.99 -8.95
N ILE A 44 8.47 13.32 -7.80
CA ILE A 44 8.46 13.95 -6.46
C ILE A 44 9.87 14.00 -5.91
N ASP A 45 10.22 15.14 -5.32
CA ASP A 45 11.51 15.38 -4.65
C ASP A 45 11.77 14.39 -3.48
N ASP A 46 13.03 13.96 -3.37
CA ASP A 46 13.46 12.96 -2.39
C ASP A 46 13.37 13.44 -0.93
N LEU A 47 13.55 14.74 -0.67
CA LEU A 47 13.37 15.28 0.69
C LEU A 47 11.90 15.22 1.09
N LEU A 48 10.99 15.51 0.14
CA LEU A 48 9.55 15.39 0.38
C LEU A 48 9.15 13.93 0.63
N LYS A 49 9.66 12.97 -0.16
CA LYS A 49 9.44 11.54 0.08
C LYS A 49 9.90 11.10 1.48
N LYS A 50 11.09 11.55 1.90
CA LYS A 50 11.62 11.28 3.25
C LYS A 50 10.73 11.88 4.33
N LYS A 51 10.24 13.11 4.14
CA LYS A 51 9.31 13.78 5.07
C LYS A 51 8.02 12.98 5.22
N ILE A 52 7.39 12.60 4.10
CA ILE A 52 6.16 11.78 4.11
C ILE A 52 6.40 10.46 4.84
N LYS A 53 7.50 9.77 4.55
CA LYS A 53 7.86 8.49 5.20
C LYS A 53 8.08 8.65 6.70
N SER A 54 8.69 9.76 7.14
CA SER A 54 8.88 10.07 8.56
C SER A 54 7.54 10.30 9.26
N SER A 55 6.68 11.14 8.69
CA SER A 55 5.38 11.46 9.28
C SER A 55 4.44 10.26 9.32
N LEU A 56 4.45 9.39 8.30
CA LEU A 56 3.71 8.12 8.34
C LEU A 56 4.15 7.23 9.51
N ASN A 57 5.46 7.16 9.78
CA ASN A 57 5.95 6.38 10.90
C ASN A 57 5.49 6.99 12.23
N GLU A 58 5.59 8.31 12.37
CA GLU A 58 5.15 9.05 13.55
C GLU A 58 3.66 8.86 13.82
N MET A 59 2.80 9.08 12.82
CA MET A 59 1.35 8.86 12.90
C MET A 59 0.97 7.43 13.29
N SER A 60 1.81 6.44 12.99
CA SER A 60 1.52 5.02 13.21
C SER A 60 2.06 4.45 14.53
N ILE A 61 2.70 5.27 15.37
CA ILE A 61 3.23 4.83 16.66
C ILE A 61 2.09 4.25 17.52
N ASN A 62 2.28 3.06 18.09
CA ASN A 62 1.27 2.34 18.88
C ASN A 62 -0.02 1.91 18.13
N HIS A 63 -0.04 2.06 16.80
CA HIS A 63 -1.14 1.66 15.93
C HIS A 63 -0.79 0.46 15.06
N TYR A 64 -1.78 -0.07 14.34
CA TYR A 64 -1.58 -1.11 13.35
C TYR A 64 -1.19 -0.51 12.01
N TYR A 65 -0.10 -1.01 11.42
CA TYR A 65 0.39 -0.53 10.14
C TYR A 65 0.51 -1.63 9.10
N ILE A 66 -0.36 -1.59 8.11
CA ILE A 66 -0.40 -2.45 6.94
C ILE A 66 0.13 -1.65 5.76
N LYS A 67 1.14 -2.19 5.10
CA LYS A 67 1.75 -1.56 3.92
C LYS A 67 1.95 -2.57 2.81
N SER A 68 1.63 -2.17 1.60
CA SER A 68 1.94 -2.92 0.39
C SER A 68 2.96 -2.16 -0.46
N SER A 69 3.70 -2.94 -1.24
CA SER A 69 4.63 -2.46 -2.25
C SER A 69 4.48 -3.38 -3.46
N SER A 70 4.76 -2.88 -4.64
CA SER A 70 4.83 -3.72 -5.84
C SER A 70 5.89 -4.82 -5.72
N ALA A 71 5.61 -5.98 -6.32
CA ALA A 71 6.50 -7.16 -6.29
C ALA A 71 7.83 -6.93 -7.01
N ASN A 72 7.88 -6.00 -7.95
CA ASN A 72 9.09 -5.63 -8.71
C ASN A 72 10.07 -4.73 -7.92
N ASN A 73 9.82 -4.48 -6.63
CA ASN A 73 10.65 -3.58 -5.85
C ASN A 73 11.87 -4.29 -5.23
N THR A 74 13.09 -3.82 -5.51
CA THR A 74 14.34 -4.19 -4.81
C THR A 74 14.27 -4.01 -3.29
N SER A 75 13.41 -3.12 -2.78
CA SER A 75 13.14 -3.01 -1.35
C SER A 75 12.29 -4.15 -0.78
N ALA A 76 11.49 -4.87 -1.57
CA ALA A 76 10.81 -6.08 -1.10
C ALA A 76 11.84 -7.16 -0.70
N LEU A 77 12.92 -7.26 -1.48
CA LEU A 77 14.06 -8.14 -1.19
C LEU A 77 14.83 -7.73 0.08
N HIS A 78 15.00 -6.43 0.34
CA HIS A 78 15.61 -5.96 1.60
C HIS A 78 14.64 -6.04 2.79
N LEU A 79 13.34 -5.96 2.56
CA LEU A 79 12.31 -6.07 3.58
C LEU A 79 12.21 -7.49 4.11
N SER A 80 12.36 -8.53 3.28
CA SER A 80 12.36 -9.94 3.74
C SER A 80 13.51 -10.20 4.73
N ILE A 81 14.68 -9.59 4.50
CA ILE A 81 15.89 -9.72 5.33
C ILE A 81 15.76 -9.02 6.70
N LYS A 82 15.04 -7.90 6.80
CA LYS A 82 14.88 -7.19 8.09
C LYS A 82 14.00 -7.99 9.06
N GLN A 83 14.58 -8.42 10.18
CA GLN A 83 13.81 -8.88 11.34
C GLN A 83 13.12 -7.67 12.00
N ALA A 84 11.85 -7.49 11.69
CA ALA A 84 10.96 -6.60 12.43
C ALA A 84 9.85 -7.46 13.01
N ASN A 85 9.25 -7.05 14.13
CA ASN A 85 8.05 -7.67 14.70
C ASN A 85 6.82 -7.38 13.80
N LYS A 86 6.89 -7.80 12.53
CA LYS A 86 5.95 -7.51 11.45
C LYS A 86 5.63 -8.82 10.75
N LYS A 87 4.34 -9.13 10.63
CA LYS A 87 3.88 -10.21 9.76
C LYS A 87 4.03 -9.77 8.31
N LYS A 88 4.80 -10.53 7.53
CA LYS A 88 4.97 -10.33 6.09
C LYS A 88 4.11 -11.35 5.37
N ILE A 89 3.32 -10.89 4.41
CA ILE A 89 2.54 -11.74 3.52
C ILE A 89 3.04 -11.43 2.12
N GLU A 90 3.65 -12.40 1.48
CA GLU A 90 4.01 -12.30 0.08
C GLU A 90 2.75 -12.60 -0.73
N LEU A 91 2.31 -11.61 -1.51
CA LEU A 91 1.32 -11.83 -2.56
C LEU A 91 2.14 -12.21 -3.79
N TYR A 92 2.14 -13.51 -4.13
CA TYR A 92 2.72 -13.96 -5.39
C TYR A 92 1.90 -13.35 -6.54
N GLY A 93 2.61 -12.88 -7.57
CA GLY A 93 2.00 -12.20 -8.71
C GLY A 93 1.02 -13.13 -9.41
N GLY A 94 -0.21 -12.66 -9.54
CA GLY A 94 -1.18 -13.20 -10.46
C GLY A 94 -2.06 -14.30 -9.94
N PHE A 95 -3.25 -14.35 -10.52
CA PHE A 95 -4.09 -15.52 -10.42
C PHE A 95 -3.42 -16.70 -11.13
N ASP A 96 -3.36 -17.84 -10.47
CA ASP A 96 -3.03 -19.09 -11.16
C ASP A 96 -4.10 -19.46 -12.21
N GLU A 97 -3.85 -20.46 -13.06
CA GLU A 97 -4.81 -20.86 -14.11
C GLU A 97 -6.22 -21.17 -13.56
N ASN A 98 -6.31 -21.73 -12.35
CA ASN A 98 -7.59 -22.06 -11.72
C ASN A 98 -8.26 -20.79 -11.18
N GLU A 99 -7.51 -19.91 -10.53
CA GLU A 99 -7.99 -18.62 -10.03
C GLU A 99 -8.46 -17.73 -11.19
N MET A 100 -7.70 -17.66 -12.29
CA MET A 100 -8.10 -16.94 -13.51
C MET A 100 -9.39 -17.53 -14.10
N THR A 101 -9.50 -18.86 -14.13
CA THR A 101 -10.72 -19.53 -14.59
C THR A 101 -11.92 -19.17 -13.73
N GLN A 102 -11.78 -19.09 -12.40
CA GLN A 102 -12.85 -18.68 -11.50
C GLN A 102 -13.17 -17.19 -11.63
N TRP A 103 -12.15 -16.36 -11.82
CA TRP A 103 -12.31 -14.93 -12.04
C TRP A 103 -13.16 -14.63 -13.27
N TRP A 104 -12.86 -15.26 -14.41
CA TRP A 104 -13.68 -15.15 -15.63
C TRP A 104 -15.11 -15.66 -15.46
N LYS A 105 -15.31 -16.73 -14.67
CA LYS A 105 -16.66 -17.24 -14.37
C LYS A 105 -17.47 -16.28 -13.49
N LYS A 106 -16.80 -15.52 -12.62
CA LYS A 106 -17.43 -14.55 -11.71
C LYS A 106 -17.76 -13.25 -12.43
N HIS A 107 -16.90 -12.83 -13.36
CA HIS A 107 -16.98 -11.56 -14.07
C HIS A 107 -17.56 -11.73 -15.50
N VAL A 108 -18.76 -12.31 -15.58
CA VAL A 108 -19.52 -12.47 -16.83
C VAL A 108 -20.13 -11.16 -17.36
N ASP A 109 -20.06 -10.11 -16.55
CA ASP A 109 -20.56 -8.75 -16.80
C ASP A 109 -19.55 -7.87 -17.55
N LEU A 110 -18.34 -8.37 -17.79
CA LEU A 110 -17.33 -7.68 -18.57
C LEU A 110 -17.77 -7.53 -20.04
N PRO A 111 -17.36 -6.43 -20.70
CA PRO A 111 -17.61 -6.27 -22.13
C PRO A 111 -17.01 -7.43 -22.93
N LEU A 112 -17.60 -7.73 -24.09
CA LEU A 112 -17.02 -8.70 -25.04
C LEU A 112 -15.60 -8.26 -25.42
N MET A 113 -14.63 -9.04 -24.98
CA MET A 113 -13.20 -8.86 -25.26
C MET A 113 -12.75 -9.82 -26.34
N ASN A 114 -11.87 -9.35 -27.23
CA ASN A 114 -11.15 -10.24 -28.14
C ASN A 114 -10.04 -11.00 -27.37
N GLN A 115 -9.41 -11.97 -28.04
CA GLN A 115 -8.39 -12.80 -27.42
C GLN A 115 -7.21 -11.98 -26.86
N GLN A 116 -6.75 -10.97 -27.59
CA GLN A 116 -5.64 -10.12 -27.13
C GLN A 116 -6.00 -9.32 -25.87
N GLN A 117 -7.19 -8.72 -25.83
CA GLN A 117 -7.68 -7.99 -24.66
C GLN A 117 -7.83 -8.90 -23.44
N ARG A 118 -8.20 -10.16 -23.68
CA ARG A 118 -8.29 -11.17 -22.64
C ARG A 118 -6.90 -11.54 -22.09
N GLU A 119 -5.94 -11.78 -22.97
CA GLU A 119 -4.54 -12.06 -22.60
C GLU A 119 -3.90 -10.88 -21.86
N GLU A 120 -4.18 -9.64 -22.28
CA GLU A 120 -3.75 -8.43 -21.57
C GLU A 120 -4.40 -8.31 -20.18
N THR A 121 -5.69 -8.64 -20.07
CA THR A 121 -6.39 -8.64 -18.77
C THR A 121 -5.78 -9.68 -17.84
N GLU A 122 -5.58 -10.91 -18.33
CA GLU A 122 -4.95 -12.00 -17.59
C GLU A 122 -3.54 -11.64 -17.15
N TYR A 123 -2.76 -10.94 -17.98
CA TYR A 123 -1.42 -10.45 -17.64
C TYR A 123 -1.44 -9.34 -16.56
N ILE A 124 -2.46 -8.48 -16.54
CA ILE A 124 -2.56 -7.39 -15.56
C ILE A 124 -3.10 -7.90 -14.21
N THR A 125 -4.03 -8.85 -14.24
CA THR A 125 -4.52 -9.55 -13.04
C THR A 125 -3.58 -10.69 -12.60
N GLY A 126 -2.55 -10.93 -13.42
CA GLY A 126 -1.51 -11.95 -13.38
C GLY A 126 -0.15 -11.39 -12.94
#